data_AF-A0A7V2ZZE6-F1
#
_entry.id   AF-A0A7V2ZZE6-F1
#
_cell.length_a   1.000
_cell.length_b   1.000
_cell.length_c   1.000
_cell.angle_alpha   90.00
_cell.angle_beta   90.00
_cell.angle_gamma   90.00
#
_symmetry.space_group_name_H-M   'P 1'
#
loop_
_entity.id
_entity.type
_entity.pdbx_description
1 polymer ?
#
loop_
_entity_poly.entity_id
_entity_poly.type
_entity_poly.pdbx_seq_one_letter_code
_entity_poly.pdbx_strand_id
1 'polypeptide(L)'
;MTSRERFLAAARREVPDRIPAAPYNGNFGAALAGIPLSRYNTNGKLMAQAHIRTWELLGHDVVVAQSDNYYIAEGFGCVIHQPENLTPHLVKPAVEKLEEIDSLKVPDPYRDGRMPVYLEAVHLLKEHFGTEVAVRGPGTGPFSLASYLAGGTENFLMEIATAEMDEDKQKEQFLFQLMELSSDALIAFLKALLASGSDVAQAGDSLASLSMISPAIYEKYVFPFERKVFSAINPIAHAKGGVTLLHICGDTRKILPLMAETGADILEIDSQVDLAEAKALTKGKVALMGNLDPTEVLFRGNPEKVRAASVACMRAVEAEKGGFILGSGCEVVMQSPLENLKAMVEAAHAYIP
;
A
#
# COMPACT_ATOMS: atom_id res chain seq x y z
N MET A 1 24.20 8.30 2.91
CA MET A 1 23.01 7.93 3.70
C MET A 1 22.82 6.42 3.62
N THR A 2 22.31 5.78 4.67
CA THR A 2 21.77 4.41 4.55
C THR A 2 20.56 4.41 3.61
N SER A 3 20.13 3.24 3.12
CA SER A 3 18.91 3.13 2.31
C SER A 3 17.68 3.63 3.07
N ARG A 4 17.59 3.33 4.36
CA ARG A 4 16.53 3.84 5.24
C ARG A 4 16.55 5.37 5.34
N GLU A 5 17.70 5.97 5.63
CA GLU A 5 17.84 7.43 5.74
C GLU A 5 17.45 8.13 4.43
N ARG A 6 17.90 7.59 3.29
CA ARG A 6 17.59 8.10 1.95
C ARG A 6 16.10 8.08 1.66
N PHE A 7 15.44 6.95 1.92
CA PHE A 7 14.00 6.81 1.72
C PHE A 7 13.22 7.78 2.62
N LEU A 8 13.57 7.88 3.90
CA LEU A 8 12.88 8.76 4.84
C LEU A 8 13.11 10.25 4.53
N ALA A 9 14.29 10.64 4.05
CA ALA A 9 14.57 12.00 3.58
C ALA A 9 13.67 12.35 2.39
N ALA A 10 13.62 11.48 1.38
CA ALA A 10 12.74 11.68 0.22
C ALA A 10 11.26 11.75 0.61
N ALA A 11 10.80 10.87 1.52
CA ALA A 11 9.43 10.87 2.04
C ALA A 11 9.07 12.17 2.78
N ARG A 12 10.03 12.78 3.49
CA ARG A 12 9.89 14.09 4.16
C ARG A 12 10.07 15.27 3.22
N ARG A 13 10.21 15.01 1.91
CA ARG A 13 10.47 16.01 0.87
C ARG A 13 11.79 16.76 1.04
N GLU A 14 12.74 16.13 1.71
CA GLU A 14 14.13 16.57 1.74
C GLU A 14 14.87 16.02 0.51
N VAL A 15 16.05 16.59 0.21
CA VAL A 15 16.89 16.13 -0.90
C VAL A 15 17.82 15.01 -0.39
N PRO A 16 17.68 13.77 -0.87
CA PRO A 16 18.56 12.67 -0.50
C PRO A 16 19.91 12.72 -1.25
N ASP A 17 20.86 11.84 -0.89
CA ASP A 17 22.14 11.68 -1.58
C ASP A 17 22.03 11.05 -2.99
N ARG A 18 20.94 10.32 -3.25
CA ARG A 18 20.49 9.83 -4.56
C ARG A 18 19.01 9.44 -4.49
N ILE A 19 18.36 9.21 -5.62
CA ILE A 19 16.95 8.81 -5.64
C ILE A 19 16.77 7.40 -5.04
N PRO A 20 15.92 7.21 -4.01
CA PRO A 20 15.62 5.89 -3.48
C PRO A 20 14.76 5.08 -4.44
N ALA A 21 15.00 3.77 -4.50
CA ALA A 21 14.22 2.82 -5.27
C ALA A 21 13.37 1.94 -4.33
N ALA A 22 12.06 1.88 -4.57
CA ALA A 22 11.12 1.11 -3.78
C ALA A 22 10.10 0.39 -4.69
N PRO A 23 10.51 -0.66 -5.43
CA PRO A 23 9.55 -1.47 -6.19
C PRO A 23 8.56 -2.15 -5.22
N TYR A 24 7.27 -2.13 -5.56
CA TYR A 24 6.24 -2.82 -4.77
C TYR A 24 6.25 -4.31 -5.13
N ASN A 25 7.11 -5.08 -4.47
CA ASN A 25 7.53 -6.42 -4.92
C ASN A 25 7.19 -7.54 -3.93
N GLY A 26 6.08 -7.43 -3.19
CA GLY A 26 5.65 -8.38 -2.17
C GLY A 26 5.58 -9.83 -2.68
N ASN A 27 4.71 -10.08 -3.65
CA ASN A 27 4.51 -11.40 -4.25
C ASN A 27 5.62 -11.78 -5.24
N PHE A 28 6.24 -10.80 -5.90
CA PHE A 28 7.44 -11.03 -6.70
C PHE A 28 8.56 -11.67 -5.86
N GLY A 29 8.78 -11.19 -4.63
CA GLY A 29 9.80 -11.73 -3.75
C GLY A 29 9.56 -13.19 -3.38
N ALA A 30 8.29 -13.57 -3.14
CA ALA A 30 7.91 -14.96 -2.91
C ALA A 30 8.23 -15.86 -4.12
N ALA A 31 7.84 -15.42 -5.32
CA ALA A 31 8.11 -16.14 -6.57
C ALA A 31 9.62 -16.27 -6.83
N LEU A 32 10.38 -15.20 -6.61
CA LEU A 32 11.84 -15.19 -6.75
C LEU A 32 12.53 -16.17 -5.79
N ALA A 33 12.00 -16.31 -4.57
CA ALA A 33 12.49 -17.27 -3.58
C ALA A 33 12.01 -18.71 -3.84
N GLY A 34 11.14 -18.94 -4.83
CA GLY A 34 10.55 -20.26 -5.09
C GLY A 34 9.59 -20.73 -3.99
N ILE A 35 9.00 -19.80 -3.24
CA ILE A 35 8.08 -20.09 -2.14
C ILE A 35 6.65 -19.96 -2.66
N PRO A 36 5.82 -21.01 -2.55
CA PRO A 36 4.40 -20.91 -2.91
C PRO A 36 3.68 -19.85 -2.10
N LEU A 37 2.80 -19.06 -2.75
CA LEU A 37 2.06 -17.97 -2.09
C LEU A 37 1.24 -18.47 -0.89
N SER A 38 0.60 -19.64 -0.98
CA SER A 38 -0.11 -20.24 0.15
C SER A 38 0.74 -20.41 1.43
N ARG A 39 2.05 -20.64 1.28
CA ARG A 39 3.00 -20.75 2.40
C ARG A 39 3.58 -19.39 2.80
N TYR A 40 3.91 -18.56 1.82
CA TYR A 40 4.37 -17.19 2.04
C TYR A 40 3.35 -16.38 2.86
N ASN A 41 2.06 -16.55 2.56
CA ASN A 41 0.95 -15.79 3.15
C ASN A 41 0.62 -16.18 4.59
N THR A 42 1.11 -17.33 5.05
CA THR A 42 0.77 -17.93 6.35
C THR A 42 1.97 -18.10 7.26
N ASN A 43 3.16 -17.63 6.85
CA ASN A 43 4.40 -17.84 7.61
C ASN A 43 5.31 -16.61 7.54
N GLY A 44 5.44 -15.89 8.66
CA GLY A 44 6.18 -14.64 8.73
C GLY A 44 7.69 -14.83 8.51
N LYS A 45 8.23 -15.98 8.92
CA LYS A 45 9.62 -16.36 8.68
C LYS A 45 9.92 -16.56 7.19
N LEU A 46 9.06 -17.28 6.48
CA LEU A 46 9.20 -17.47 5.03
C LEU A 46 9.05 -16.13 4.30
N MET A 47 8.14 -15.27 4.75
CA MET A 47 7.97 -13.93 4.21
C MET A 47 9.23 -13.08 4.39
N ALA A 48 9.79 -13.04 5.60
CA ALA A 48 11.04 -12.32 5.86
C ALA A 48 12.21 -12.87 5.03
N GLN A 49 12.35 -14.20 4.94
CA GLN A 49 13.39 -14.84 4.13
C GLN A 49 13.29 -14.48 2.64
N ALA A 50 12.07 -14.46 2.08
CA ALA A 50 11.85 -14.06 0.69
C ALA A 50 12.31 -12.62 0.43
N HIS A 51 12.02 -11.70 1.35
CA HIS A 51 12.38 -10.29 1.20
C HIS A 51 13.85 -10.00 1.44
N ILE A 52 14.50 -10.70 2.37
CA ILE A 52 15.97 -10.65 2.53
C ILE A 52 16.62 -11.11 1.22
N ARG A 53 16.18 -12.24 0.66
CA ARG A 53 16.72 -12.77 -0.59
C ARG A 53 16.50 -11.83 -1.77
N THR A 54 15.31 -11.24 -1.88
CA THR A 54 15.00 -10.25 -2.90
C THR A 54 15.91 -9.03 -2.78
N TRP A 55 16.15 -8.56 -1.55
CA TRP A 55 17.04 -7.44 -1.29
C TRP A 55 18.49 -7.75 -1.65
N GLU A 56 19.03 -8.93 -1.32
CA GLU A 56 20.39 -9.35 -1.71
C GLU A 56 20.62 -9.29 -3.23
N LEU A 57 19.57 -9.52 -4.01
CA LEU A 57 19.62 -9.55 -5.47
C LEU A 57 19.39 -8.18 -6.11
N LEU A 58 18.65 -7.28 -5.45
CA LEU A 58 18.23 -6.00 -6.02
C LEU A 58 18.92 -4.78 -5.39
N GLY A 59 19.19 -4.80 -4.08
CA GLY A 59 19.75 -3.66 -3.35
C GLY A 59 18.84 -2.44 -3.24
N HIS A 60 17.53 -2.61 -3.45
CA HIS A 60 16.51 -1.55 -3.30
C HIS A 60 16.41 -0.99 -1.87
N ASP A 61 15.85 0.20 -1.71
CA ASP A 61 15.93 0.98 -0.47
C ASP A 61 14.83 0.65 0.56
N VAL A 62 13.76 -0.02 0.13
CA VAL A 62 12.60 -0.40 0.97
C VAL A 62 12.21 -1.84 0.71
N VAL A 63 12.17 -2.69 1.73
CA VAL A 63 11.61 -4.05 1.63
C VAL A 63 10.13 -4.06 2.02
N VAL A 64 9.30 -4.83 1.31
CA VAL A 64 7.82 -4.78 1.43
C VAL A 64 7.25 -6.13 1.89
N ALA A 65 6.98 -6.28 3.18
CA ALA A 65 6.40 -7.50 3.74
C ALA A 65 4.87 -7.55 3.51
N GLN A 66 4.45 -7.89 2.30
CA GLN A 66 3.02 -7.95 1.93
C GLN A 66 2.72 -9.07 0.92
N SER A 67 1.47 -9.53 0.89
CA SER A 67 0.96 -10.38 -0.19
C SER A 67 -0.42 -9.95 -0.72
N ASP A 68 -1.36 -9.74 0.19
CA ASP A 68 -2.78 -9.53 -0.11
C ASP A 68 -3.39 -8.52 0.86
N ASN A 69 -4.72 -8.31 0.81
CA ASN A 69 -5.44 -7.31 1.59
C ASN A 69 -6.47 -7.89 2.58
N TYR A 70 -6.50 -9.22 2.79
CA TYR A 70 -7.58 -9.86 3.54
C TYR A 70 -7.22 -10.21 4.98
N TYR A 71 -5.97 -10.02 5.39
CA TYR A 71 -5.46 -10.45 6.69
C TYR A 71 -6.13 -9.79 7.90
N ILE A 72 -6.60 -8.53 7.78
CA ILE A 72 -7.45 -7.88 8.79
C ILE A 72 -8.88 -8.44 8.72
N ALA A 73 -9.42 -8.62 7.51
CA ALA A 73 -10.77 -9.13 7.27
C ALA A 73 -10.97 -10.55 7.86
N GLU A 74 -9.95 -11.41 7.79
CA GLU A 74 -9.94 -12.71 8.47
C GLU A 74 -10.10 -12.59 9.99
N GLY A 75 -9.55 -11.52 10.59
CA GLY A 75 -9.74 -11.24 12.02
C GLY A 75 -11.19 -10.93 12.38
N PHE A 76 -11.98 -10.41 11.43
CA PHE A 76 -13.42 -10.23 11.57
C PHE A 76 -14.25 -11.49 11.26
N GLY A 77 -13.61 -12.57 10.82
CA GLY A 77 -14.28 -13.83 10.47
C GLY A 77 -14.58 -14.01 8.98
N CYS A 78 -14.07 -13.16 8.08
CA CYS A 78 -14.15 -13.41 6.65
C CYS A 78 -13.43 -14.72 6.29
N VAL A 79 -13.99 -15.48 5.35
CA VAL A 79 -13.37 -16.72 4.85
C VAL A 79 -12.63 -16.40 3.56
N ILE A 80 -11.34 -16.71 3.52
CA ILE A 80 -10.45 -16.42 2.41
C ILE A 80 -9.91 -17.74 1.83
N HIS A 81 -9.98 -17.89 0.52
CA HIS A 81 -9.33 -18.99 -0.17
C HIS A 81 -7.92 -18.59 -0.56
N GLN A 82 -6.94 -19.40 -0.15
CA GLN A 82 -5.51 -19.20 -0.39
C GLN A 82 -5.00 -20.24 -1.40
N PRO A 83 -5.11 -19.97 -2.71
CA PRO A 83 -4.59 -20.87 -3.73
C PRO A 83 -3.06 -20.98 -3.63
N GLU A 84 -2.50 -22.08 -4.16
CA GLU A 84 -1.08 -22.41 -3.96
C GLU A 84 -0.12 -21.32 -4.48
N ASN A 85 -0.36 -20.81 -5.69
CA ASN A 85 0.50 -19.87 -6.41
C ASN A 85 -0.27 -18.68 -7.03
N LEU A 86 -1.42 -18.33 -6.45
CA LEU A 86 -2.21 -17.16 -6.85
C LEU A 86 -2.51 -16.32 -5.62
N THR A 87 -2.92 -15.07 -5.84
CA THR A 87 -3.32 -14.20 -4.74
C THR A 87 -4.59 -14.72 -4.05
N PRO A 88 -4.71 -14.60 -2.73
CA PRO A 88 -5.93 -14.92 -1.99
C PRO A 88 -7.16 -14.17 -2.51
N HIS A 89 -8.35 -14.75 -2.32
CA HIS A 89 -9.63 -14.09 -2.60
C HIS A 89 -10.67 -14.39 -1.54
N LEU A 90 -11.58 -13.42 -1.36
CA LEU A 90 -12.73 -13.53 -0.48
C LEU A 90 -13.68 -14.63 -0.96
N VAL A 91 -14.04 -15.55 -0.06
CA VAL A 91 -15.08 -16.56 -0.26
C VAL A 91 -16.36 -16.17 0.45
N LYS A 92 -16.24 -15.68 1.68
CA LYS A 92 -17.37 -15.27 2.51
C LYS A 92 -17.06 -13.99 3.27
N PRO A 93 -17.94 -12.98 3.25
CA PRO A 93 -17.80 -11.80 4.10
C PRO A 93 -17.99 -12.14 5.59
N ALA A 94 -17.69 -11.19 6.47
CA ALA A 94 -17.88 -11.37 7.91
C ALA A 94 -19.38 -11.40 8.26
N VAL A 95 -20.16 -10.52 7.63
CA VAL A 95 -21.62 -10.45 7.71
C VAL A 95 -22.22 -10.38 6.30
N GLU A 96 -23.45 -10.88 6.15
CA GLU A 96 -24.11 -10.89 4.84
C GLU A 96 -24.80 -9.54 4.55
N LYS A 97 -25.16 -8.78 5.60
CA LYS A 97 -25.92 -7.54 5.49
C LYS A 97 -25.35 -6.41 6.33
N LEU A 98 -25.62 -5.17 5.92
CA LEU A 98 -25.15 -3.98 6.63
C LEU A 98 -25.75 -3.82 8.04
N GLU A 99 -26.96 -4.31 8.29
CA GLU A 99 -27.60 -4.20 9.59
C GLU A 99 -26.93 -5.10 10.66
N GLU A 100 -26.06 -6.02 10.24
CA GLU A 100 -25.38 -6.97 11.12
C GLU A 100 -24.02 -6.43 11.62
N ILE A 101 -23.58 -5.25 11.17
CA ILE A 101 -22.24 -4.70 11.48
C ILE A 101 -22.02 -4.44 12.97
N ASP A 102 -23.08 -4.17 13.75
CA ASP A 102 -22.98 -3.95 15.20
C ASP A 102 -22.52 -5.21 15.96
N SER A 103 -22.59 -6.38 15.33
CA SER A 103 -22.07 -7.63 15.89
C SER A 103 -20.53 -7.74 15.78
N LEU A 104 -19.93 -6.96 14.88
CA LEU A 104 -18.50 -6.99 14.61
C LEU A 104 -17.73 -6.18 15.65
N LYS A 105 -16.51 -6.62 15.94
CA LYS A 105 -15.60 -5.94 16.86
C LYS A 105 -14.23 -5.86 16.22
N VAL A 106 -13.52 -4.77 16.50
CA VAL A 106 -12.14 -4.58 16.04
C VAL A 106 -11.29 -5.79 16.51
N PRO A 107 -10.68 -6.53 15.58
CA PRO A 107 -9.88 -7.70 15.93
C PRO A 107 -8.56 -7.28 16.60
N ASP A 108 -8.00 -8.17 17.41
CA ASP A 108 -6.69 -7.97 18.04
C ASP A 108 -5.56 -8.27 17.03
N PRO A 109 -4.74 -7.28 16.63
CA PRO A 109 -3.63 -7.47 15.69
C PRO A 109 -2.63 -8.56 16.07
N TYR A 110 -2.49 -8.86 17.36
CA TYR A 110 -1.51 -9.83 17.87
C TYR A 110 -2.04 -11.27 17.92
N ARG A 111 -3.33 -11.48 17.66
CA ARG A 111 -3.97 -12.80 17.80
C ARG A 111 -4.83 -13.21 16.60
N ASP A 112 -5.59 -12.27 16.05
CA ASP A 112 -6.71 -12.59 15.18
C ASP A 112 -6.33 -12.53 13.69
N GLY A 113 -6.96 -13.37 12.87
CA GLY A 113 -6.69 -13.49 11.43
C GLY A 113 -5.23 -13.85 11.11
N ARG A 114 -4.71 -13.30 10.00
CA ARG A 114 -3.30 -13.44 9.61
C ARG A 114 -2.44 -12.23 10.01
N MET A 115 -2.97 -11.26 10.74
CA MET A 115 -2.20 -10.09 11.20
C MET A 115 -0.87 -10.47 11.90
N PRO A 116 -0.82 -11.48 12.80
CA PRO A 116 0.42 -11.86 13.47
C PRO A 116 1.54 -12.34 12.53
N VAL A 117 1.17 -12.90 11.36
CA VAL A 117 2.13 -13.36 10.33
C VAL A 117 2.94 -12.17 9.80
N TYR A 118 2.27 -11.05 9.52
CA TYR A 118 2.91 -9.83 9.04
C TYR A 118 3.69 -9.11 10.15
N LEU A 119 3.19 -9.14 11.39
CA LEU A 119 3.92 -8.61 12.54
C LEU A 119 5.24 -9.37 12.76
N GLU A 120 5.23 -10.71 12.65
CA GLU A 120 6.44 -11.55 12.71
C GLU A 120 7.39 -11.24 11.56
N ALA A 121 6.89 -11.17 10.31
CA ALA A 121 7.72 -10.86 9.15
C ALA A 121 8.43 -9.50 9.28
N VAL A 122 7.69 -8.46 9.65
CA VAL A 122 8.24 -7.11 9.85
C VAL A 122 9.26 -7.08 10.98
N HIS A 123 8.99 -7.77 12.09
CA HIS A 123 9.94 -7.86 13.20
C HIS A 123 11.26 -8.50 12.77
N LEU A 124 11.20 -9.63 12.06
CA LEU A 124 12.39 -10.34 11.58
C LEU A 124 13.17 -9.53 10.54
N LEU A 125 12.48 -8.83 9.63
CA LEU A 125 13.12 -7.91 8.69
C LEU A 125 13.80 -6.75 9.42
N LYS A 126 13.16 -6.19 10.44
CA LYS A 126 13.73 -5.10 11.23
C LYS A 126 14.95 -5.57 12.03
N GLU A 127 14.91 -6.77 12.61
CA GLU A 127 16.04 -7.38 13.29
C GLU A 127 17.22 -7.59 12.33
N HIS A 128 16.95 -8.08 11.11
CA HIS A 128 17.98 -8.34 10.11
C HIS A 128 18.63 -7.04 9.56
N PHE A 129 17.82 -6.05 9.18
CA PHE A 129 18.32 -4.83 8.53
C PHE A 129 18.69 -3.70 9.49
N GLY A 130 18.18 -3.72 10.73
CA GLY A 130 18.38 -2.66 11.71
C GLY A 130 17.98 -1.28 11.17
N THR A 131 18.97 -0.42 10.95
CA THR A 131 18.81 0.95 10.43
C THR A 131 19.26 1.11 8.98
N GLU A 132 19.71 0.04 8.32
CA GLU A 132 20.29 0.11 6.98
C GLU A 132 19.23 0.26 5.89
N VAL A 133 18.14 -0.51 5.98
CA VAL A 133 17.07 -0.59 4.96
C VAL A 133 15.72 -0.26 5.61
N ALA A 134 14.85 0.44 4.89
CA ALA A 134 13.50 0.73 5.38
C ALA A 134 12.60 -0.52 5.24
N VAL A 135 11.77 -0.78 6.25
CA VAL A 135 10.80 -1.89 6.24
C VAL A 135 9.38 -1.34 6.09
N ARG A 136 8.64 -1.80 5.08
CA ARG A 136 7.21 -1.50 4.85
C ARG A 136 6.37 -2.74 5.16
N GLY A 137 5.52 -2.67 6.18
CA GLY A 137 4.44 -3.63 6.42
C GLY A 137 3.19 -3.34 5.60
N PRO A 138 2.19 -4.24 5.55
CA PRO A 138 0.98 -4.05 4.77
C PRO A 138 0.00 -3.09 5.47
N GLY A 139 -1.03 -2.66 4.75
CA GLY A 139 -2.17 -1.97 5.36
C GLY A 139 -3.32 -1.84 4.38
N THR A 140 -4.49 -2.35 4.72
CA THR A 140 -5.68 -2.33 3.85
C THR A 140 -6.54 -1.14 4.20
N GLY A 141 -6.74 -0.24 3.23
CA GLY A 141 -7.48 0.99 3.41
C GLY A 141 -8.93 0.75 3.88
N PRO A 142 -9.54 1.70 4.61
CA PRO A 142 -10.84 1.50 5.22
C PRO A 142 -11.95 1.12 4.24
N PHE A 143 -11.94 1.65 3.01
CA PHE A 143 -13.00 1.41 2.03
C PHE A 143 -12.91 0.01 1.44
N SER A 144 -11.71 -0.41 1.08
CA SER A 144 -11.42 -1.77 0.65
C SER A 144 -11.74 -2.78 1.75
N LEU A 145 -11.33 -2.52 2.99
CA LEU A 145 -11.62 -3.39 4.12
C LEU A 145 -13.13 -3.51 4.36
N ALA A 146 -13.86 -2.40 4.41
CA ALA A 146 -15.31 -2.38 4.57
C ALA A 146 -16.02 -3.27 3.54
N SER A 147 -15.57 -3.20 2.28
CA SER A 147 -16.11 -4.02 1.19
C SER A 147 -15.98 -5.53 1.39
N TYR A 148 -15.02 -5.98 2.21
CA TYR A 148 -14.82 -7.40 2.52
C TYR A 148 -15.69 -7.86 3.68
N LEU A 149 -16.09 -6.94 4.56
CA LEU A 149 -16.78 -7.26 5.81
C LEU A 149 -18.28 -7.50 5.62
N ALA A 150 -18.95 -6.70 4.78
CA ALA A 150 -20.40 -6.76 4.60
C ALA A 150 -20.79 -7.06 3.15
N GLY A 151 -21.42 -8.22 2.92
CA GLY A 151 -21.98 -8.61 1.62
C GLY A 151 -20.98 -8.88 0.49
N GLY A 152 -19.69 -8.57 0.69
CA GLY A 152 -18.66 -8.65 -0.35
C GLY A 152 -18.65 -7.43 -1.28
N THR A 153 -17.62 -7.32 -2.11
CA THR A 153 -17.32 -6.09 -2.87
C THR A 153 -18.46 -5.60 -3.76
N GLU A 154 -19.14 -6.49 -4.49
CA GLU A 154 -20.26 -6.11 -5.36
C GLU A 154 -21.44 -5.55 -4.57
N ASN A 155 -21.89 -6.28 -3.54
CA ASN A 155 -23.01 -5.84 -2.70
C ASN A 155 -22.67 -4.54 -1.98
N PHE A 156 -21.47 -4.38 -1.44
CA PHE A 156 -21.05 -3.14 -0.79
C PHE A 156 -21.17 -1.91 -1.71
N LEU A 157 -20.73 -2.03 -2.97
CA LEU A 157 -20.87 -0.95 -3.96
C LEU A 157 -22.34 -0.70 -4.31
N MET A 158 -23.17 -1.74 -4.40
CA MET A 158 -24.61 -1.61 -4.62
C MET A 158 -25.33 -0.94 -3.44
N GLU A 159 -24.91 -1.22 -2.21
CA GLU A 159 -25.45 -0.55 -1.02
C GLU A 159 -25.12 0.94 -1.03
N ILE A 160 -23.89 1.34 -1.40
CA ILE A 160 -23.53 2.75 -1.58
C ILE A 160 -24.38 3.39 -2.68
N ALA A 161 -24.49 2.74 -3.84
CA ALA A 161 -25.25 3.27 -4.96
C ALA A 161 -26.72 3.50 -4.61
N THR A 162 -27.36 2.53 -3.95
CA THR A 162 -28.76 2.64 -3.53
C THR A 162 -28.95 3.65 -2.39
N ALA A 163 -28.01 3.76 -1.45
CA ALA A 163 -28.04 4.81 -0.44
C ALA A 163 -28.06 6.21 -1.05
N GLU A 164 -27.23 6.46 -2.08
CA GLU A 164 -27.20 7.76 -2.77
C GLU A 164 -28.44 7.99 -3.65
N MET A 165 -28.91 6.97 -4.37
CA MET A 165 -30.04 7.11 -5.29
C MET A 165 -31.36 7.35 -4.55
N ASP A 166 -31.56 6.65 -3.44
CA ASP A 166 -32.82 6.70 -2.67
C ASP A 166 -32.76 7.73 -1.53
N GLU A 167 -31.63 8.42 -1.36
CA GLU A 167 -31.33 9.30 -0.23
C GLU A 167 -31.54 8.61 1.13
N ASP A 168 -31.26 7.29 1.20
CA ASP A 168 -31.50 6.46 2.37
C ASP A 168 -30.50 6.76 3.50
N LYS A 169 -30.95 7.60 4.44
CA LYS A 169 -30.16 8.03 5.59
C LYS A 169 -29.82 6.92 6.57
N GLN A 170 -30.65 5.87 6.65
CA GLN A 170 -30.36 4.75 7.53
C GLN A 170 -29.23 3.89 6.96
N LYS A 171 -29.30 3.60 5.66
CA LYS A 171 -28.23 2.86 4.96
C LYS A 171 -26.92 3.63 4.93
N GLU A 172 -26.97 4.93 4.67
CA GLU A 172 -25.81 5.84 4.77
C GLU A 172 -25.16 5.76 6.16
N GLN A 173 -25.96 5.73 7.23
CA GLN A 173 -25.43 5.58 8.59
C GLN A 173 -24.71 4.24 8.79
N PHE A 174 -25.27 3.12 8.33
CA PHE A 174 -24.60 1.81 8.43
C PHE A 174 -23.29 1.78 7.62
N LEU A 175 -23.26 2.37 6.43
CA LEU A 175 -22.05 2.48 5.63
C LEU A 175 -20.95 3.28 6.36
N PHE A 176 -21.30 4.40 6.99
CA PHE A 176 -20.34 5.17 7.80
C PHE A 176 -19.88 4.41 9.04
N GLN A 177 -20.75 3.68 9.72
CA GLN A 177 -20.35 2.81 10.84
C GLN A 177 -19.37 1.72 10.40
N LEU A 178 -19.58 1.13 9.22
CA LEU A 178 -18.69 0.12 8.67
C LEU A 178 -17.31 0.68 8.29
N MET A 179 -17.29 1.90 7.72
CA MET A 179 -16.05 2.62 7.44
C MET A 179 -15.31 3.02 8.72
N GLU A 180 -16.03 3.42 9.76
CA GLU A 180 -15.49 3.73 11.08
C GLU A 180 -14.82 2.50 11.71
N LEU A 181 -15.52 1.36 11.70
CA LEU A 181 -15.01 0.09 12.20
C LEU A 181 -13.75 -0.36 11.44
N SER A 182 -13.77 -0.25 10.10
CA SER A 182 -12.62 -0.57 9.24
C SER A 182 -11.43 0.35 9.52
N SER A 183 -11.68 1.64 9.76
CA SER A 183 -10.65 2.61 10.12
C SER A 183 -10.01 2.27 11.47
N ASP A 184 -10.82 1.93 12.47
CA ASP A 184 -10.32 1.57 13.80
C ASP A 184 -9.49 0.28 13.77
N ALA A 185 -9.89 -0.70 12.97
CA ALA A 185 -9.11 -1.93 12.75
C ALA A 185 -7.78 -1.66 12.06
N LEU A 186 -7.76 -0.83 11.01
CA LEU A 186 -6.53 -0.43 10.36
C LEU A 186 -5.62 0.34 11.33
N ILE A 187 -6.15 1.28 12.11
CA ILE A 187 -5.38 2.03 13.12
C ILE A 187 -4.77 1.09 14.16
N ALA A 188 -5.54 0.10 14.66
CA ALA A 188 -5.04 -0.89 15.61
C ALA A 188 -3.88 -1.70 15.01
N PHE A 189 -4.04 -2.18 13.78
CA PHE A 189 -3.02 -2.95 13.08
C PHE A 189 -1.76 -2.13 12.76
N LEU A 190 -1.90 -0.90 12.27
CA LEU A 190 -0.77 -0.01 11.99
C LEU A 190 0.04 0.34 13.24
N LYS A 191 -0.63 0.52 14.40
CA LYS A 191 0.06 0.67 15.69
C LYS A 191 0.90 -0.56 16.03
N ALA A 192 0.38 -1.76 15.80
CA ALA A 192 1.11 -2.99 16.03
C ALA A 192 2.31 -3.14 15.07
N LEU A 193 2.14 -2.80 13.78
CA LEU A 193 3.24 -2.80 12.81
C LEU A 193 4.38 -1.83 13.18
N LEU A 194 4.05 -0.61 13.57
CA LEU A 194 5.02 0.39 14.05
C LEU A 194 5.70 -0.06 15.36
N ALA A 195 5.02 -0.87 16.18
CA ALA A 195 5.62 -1.49 17.35
C ALA A 195 6.58 -2.63 16.99
N SER A 196 6.24 -3.44 15.98
CA SER A 196 7.10 -4.52 15.44
C SER A 196 8.33 -4.01 14.69
N GLY A 197 8.33 -2.75 14.25
CA GLY A 197 9.50 -2.10 13.66
C GLY A 197 9.33 -1.61 12.22
N SER A 198 8.11 -1.59 11.70
CA SER A 198 7.82 -0.98 10.39
C SER A 198 8.24 0.49 10.37
N ASP A 199 8.94 0.90 9.31
CA ASP A 199 9.29 2.29 9.05
C ASP A 199 8.17 3.02 8.28
N VAL A 200 7.29 2.27 7.62
CA VAL A 200 6.14 2.79 6.86
C VAL A 200 4.84 2.24 7.42
N ALA A 201 3.90 3.12 7.73
CA ALA A 201 2.51 2.75 8.00
C ALA A 201 1.65 3.13 6.79
N GLN A 202 1.11 2.13 6.08
CA GLN A 202 0.42 2.37 4.81
C GLN A 202 -1.08 2.12 4.87
N ALA A 203 -1.81 2.71 3.94
CA ALA A 203 -3.17 2.33 3.57
C ALA A 203 -3.22 2.14 2.06
N GLY A 204 -3.37 0.90 1.61
CA GLY A 204 -3.69 0.56 0.22
C GLY A 204 -5.19 0.41 0.08
N ASP A 205 -5.85 1.39 -0.54
CA ASP A 205 -7.31 1.42 -0.69
C ASP A 205 -7.75 1.19 -2.15
N SER A 206 -7.43 0.00 -2.65
CA SER A 206 -7.66 -0.38 -4.06
C SER A 206 -9.08 -0.16 -4.58
N LEU A 207 -10.12 -0.37 -3.75
CA LEU A 207 -11.51 -0.20 -4.15
C LEU A 207 -11.93 1.28 -4.22
N ALA A 208 -11.17 2.19 -3.59
CA ALA A 208 -11.39 3.62 -3.71
C ALA A 208 -10.98 4.20 -5.08
N SER A 209 -10.47 3.35 -5.98
CA SER A 209 -10.14 3.72 -7.35
C SER A 209 -11.32 4.35 -8.09
N LEU A 210 -11.03 5.35 -8.91
CA LEU A 210 -12.03 5.99 -9.76
C LEU A 210 -12.54 5.10 -10.91
N SER A 211 -11.95 3.92 -11.09
CA SER A 211 -12.52 2.86 -11.92
C SER A 211 -13.73 2.18 -11.27
N MET A 212 -13.88 2.29 -9.95
CA MET A 212 -14.94 1.65 -9.16
C MET A 212 -15.97 2.65 -8.65
N ILE A 213 -15.53 3.85 -8.25
CA ILE A 213 -16.39 4.87 -7.64
C ILE A 213 -16.20 6.26 -8.26
N SER A 214 -17.19 7.13 -8.12
CA SER A 214 -17.07 8.52 -8.59
C SER A 214 -16.26 9.38 -7.60
N PRO A 215 -15.69 10.52 -8.03
CA PRO A 215 -15.00 11.45 -7.12
C PRO A 215 -15.89 11.94 -5.96
N ALA A 216 -17.20 12.10 -6.19
CA ALA A 216 -18.13 12.50 -5.14
C ALA A 216 -18.32 11.41 -4.08
N ILE A 217 -18.35 10.14 -4.49
CA ILE A 217 -18.36 9.01 -3.56
C ILE A 217 -17.04 8.95 -2.78
N TYR A 218 -15.89 9.16 -3.43
CA TYR A 218 -14.60 9.21 -2.74
C TYR A 218 -14.58 10.32 -1.67
N GLU A 219 -14.98 11.54 -2.03
CA GLU A 219 -15.00 12.68 -1.11
C GLU A 219 -15.90 12.45 0.11
N LYS A 220 -17.04 11.78 -0.08
CA LYS A 220 -18.03 11.53 0.98
C LYS A 220 -17.71 10.30 1.83
N TYR A 221 -17.40 9.18 1.20
CA TYR A 221 -17.32 7.87 1.85
C TYR A 221 -15.90 7.39 2.13
N VAL A 222 -14.87 7.95 1.48
CA VAL A 222 -13.49 7.45 1.59
C VAL A 222 -12.59 8.45 2.30
N PHE A 223 -12.48 9.66 1.73
CA PHE A 223 -11.55 10.70 2.19
C PHE A 223 -11.61 10.99 3.70
N PRO A 224 -12.80 11.12 4.34
CA PRO A 224 -12.87 11.41 5.77
C PRO A 224 -12.22 10.31 6.64
N PHE A 225 -12.33 9.06 6.21
CA PHE A 225 -11.85 7.88 6.93
C PHE A 225 -10.36 7.64 6.71
N GLU A 226 -9.86 7.82 5.49
CA GLU A 226 -8.41 7.87 5.23
C GLU A 226 -7.74 8.97 6.06
N ARG A 227 -8.34 10.17 6.07
CA ARG A 227 -7.85 11.30 6.87
C ARG A 227 -7.86 10.98 8.38
N LYS A 228 -8.90 10.31 8.87
CA LYS A 228 -8.96 9.85 10.28
C LYS A 228 -7.79 8.91 10.58
N VAL A 229 -7.54 7.92 9.72
CA VAL A 229 -6.44 6.94 9.89
C VAL A 229 -5.09 7.66 9.98
N PHE A 230 -4.76 8.50 9.01
CA PHE A 230 -3.46 9.19 9.01
C PHE A 230 -3.34 10.20 10.16
N SER A 231 -4.42 10.90 10.52
CA SER A 231 -4.42 11.79 11.70
C SER A 231 -4.09 11.04 13.00
N ALA A 232 -4.57 9.80 13.15
CA ALA A 232 -4.29 8.96 14.31
C ALA A 232 -2.89 8.34 14.29
N ILE A 233 -2.36 8.01 13.12
CA ILE A 233 -1.10 7.25 12.96
C ILE A 233 0.13 8.14 12.83
N ASN A 234 0.02 9.31 12.19
CA ASN A 234 1.15 10.21 11.97
C ASN A 234 1.95 10.53 13.25
N PRO A 235 1.33 10.93 14.39
CA PRO A 235 2.09 11.21 15.60
C PRO A 235 2.92 10.02 16.10
N ILE A 236 2.44 8.79 15.87
CA ILE A 236 3.09 7.55 16.31
C ILE A 236 4.22 7.17 15.35
N ALA A 237 3.95 7.24 14.04
CA ALA A 237 4.94 6.96 13.01
C ALA A 237 6.10 7.96 13.09
N HIS A 238 5.80 9.25 13.14
CA HIS A 238 6.80 10.32 13.17
C HIS A 238 7.65 10.29 14.45
N ALA A 239 7.07 9.99 15.62
CA ALA A 239 7.81 9.83 16.87
C ALA A 239 8.86 8.71 16.83
N LYS A 240 8.66 7.70 15.97
CA LYS A 240 9.61 6.61 15.71
C LYS A 240 10.54 6.90 14.52
N GLY A 241 10.41 8.08 13.90
CA GLY A 241 11.12 8.44 12.69
C GLY A 241 10.64 7.69 11.44
N GLY A 242 9.48 7.05 11.47
CA GLY A 242 8.81 6.47 10.30
C GLY A 242 7.95 7.50 9.56
N VAL A 243 7.22 7.03 8.54
CA VAL A 243 6.35 7.83 7.66
C VAL A 243 5.07 7.08 7.30
N THR A 244 4.09 7.78 6.73
CA THR A 244 2.84 7.20 6.23
C THR A 244 2.73 7.21 4.71
N LEU A 245 1.99 6.26 4.15
CA LEU A 245 1.82 6.09 2.71
C LEU A 245 0.36 5.77 2.36
N LEU A 246 -0.18 6.44 1.34
CA LEU A 246 -1.47 6.12 0.74
C LEU A 246 -1.27 5.59 -0.69
N HIS A 247 -1.89 4.48 -1.01
CA HIS A 247 -1.94 3.92 -2.36
C HIS A 247 -3.37 3.67 -2.80
N ILE A 248 -3.74 4.19 -3.98
CA ILE A 248 -5.01 3.91 -4.66
C ILE A 248 -4.68 3.65 -6.13
N CYS A 249 -5.08 2.48 -6.64
CA CYS A 249 -4.77 2.07 -8.02
C CYS A 249 -5.58 2.87 -9.06
N GLY A 250 -5.09 2.85 -10.30
CA GLY A 250 -5.74 3.45 -11.45
C GLY A 250 -5.63 4.97 -11.54
N ASP A 251 -6.42 5.56 -12.45
CA ASP A 251 -6.39 7.00 -12.69
C ASP A 251 -7.05 7.79 -11.54
N THR A 252 -6.24 8.35 -10.66
CA THR A 252 -6.66 9.12 -9.48
C THR A 252 -6.64 10.64 -9.68
N ARG A 253 -6.41 11.16 -10.89
CA ARG A 253 -6.19 12.59 -11.15
C ARG A 253 -7.26 13.51 -10.52
N LYS A 254 -8.53 13.11 -10.58
CA LYS A 254 -9.65 13.91 -10.07
C LYS A 254 -9.72 13.98 -8.53
N ILE A 255 -9.03 13.07 -7.83
CA ILE A 255 -9.03 13.01 -6.36
C ILE A 255 -7.64 13.28 -5.75
N LEU A 256 -6.58 13.41 -6.55
CA LEU A 256 -5.24 13.74 -6.05
C LEU A 256 -5.17 14.96 -5.12
N PRO A 257 -5.91 16.07 -5.37
CA PRO A 257 -5.95 17.17 -4.42
C PRO A 257 -6.49 16.74 -3.05
N LEU A 258 -7.52 15.90 -2.99
CA LEU A 258 -8.06 15.38 -1.73
C LEU A 258 -7.11 14.35 -1.10
N MET A 259 -6.53 13.43 -1.89
CA MET A 259 -5.54 12.47 -1.40
C MET A 259 -4.38 13.18 -0.69
N ALA A 260 -3.91 14.31 -1.22
CA ALA A 260 -2.87 15.13 -0.60
C ALA A 260 -3.30 15.81 0.72
N GLU A 261 -4.60 15.94 0.99
CA GLU A 261 -5.15 16.49 2.24
C GLU A 261 -5.48 15.39 3.28
N THR A 262 -5.31 14.11 2.95
CA THR A 262 -5.52 13.01 3.91
C THR A 262 -4.54 13.07 5.08
N GLY A 263 -3.35 13.65 4.84
CA GLY A 263 -2.25 13.72 5.79
C GLY A 263 -1.21 12.61 5.61
N ALA A 264 -1.31 11.75 4.61
CA ALA A 264 -0.23 10.83 4.26
C ALA A 264 1.06 11.59 3.88
N ASP A 265 2.23 11.09 4.31
CA ASP A 265 3.52 11.67 3.91
C ASP A 265 3.83 11.41 2.43
N ILE A 266 3.45 10.21 1.95
CA ILE A 266 3.71 9.70 0.61
C ILE A 266 2.39 9.34 -0.09
N LEU A 267 2.24 9.73 -1.35
CA LEU A 267 1.25 9.15 -2.26
C LEU A 267 1.96 8.22 -3.27
N GLU A 268 1.60 6.94 -3.27
CA GLU A 268 2.08 5.96 -4.25
C GLU A 268 1.14 5.96 -5.47
N ILE A 269 1.63 6.53 -6.56
CA ILE A 269 0.88 6.88 -7.77
C ILE A 269 0.91 5.72 -8.77
N ASP A 270 -0.25 5.37 -9.34
CA ASP A 270 -0.39 4.35 -10.39
C ASP A 270 0.20 4.81 -11.74
N SER A 271 0.60 3.87 -12.61
CA SER A 271 1.17 4.17 -13.93
C SER A 271 0.18 4.84 -14.90
N GLN A 272 -1.12 4.80 -14.60
CA GLN A 272 -2.16 5.49 -15.37
C GLN A 272 -2.17 7.01 -15.18
N VAL A 273 -1.44 7.54 -14.20
CA VAL A 273 -1.38 8.98 -13.91
C VAL A 273 -0.05 9.55 -14.38
N ASP A 274 -0.09 10.69 -15.10
CA ASP A 274 1.14 11.41 -15.43
C ASP A 274 1.77 12.01 -14.16
N LEU A 275 3.05 11.74 -13.93
CA LEU A 275 3.73 12.19 -12.71
C LEU A 275 3.90 13.71 -12.62
N ALA A 276 4.07 14.42 -13.75
CA ALA A 276 4.17 15.88 -13.73
C ALA A 276 2.81 16.49 -13.37
N GLU A 277 1.72 15.93 -13.89
CA GLU A 277 0.35 16.27 -13.50
C GLU A 277 0.11 15.98 -12.01
N ALA A 278 0.55 14.81 -11.51
CA ALA A 278 0.41 14.45 -10.10
C ALA A 278 1.16 15.44 -9.18
N LYS A 279 2.40 15.83 -9.54
CA LYS A 279 3.16 16.84 -8.81
C LYS A 279 2.45 18.19 -8.80
N ALA A 280 1.87 18.60 -9.92
CA ALA A 280 1.14 19.86 -10.03
C ALA A 280 -0.14 19.86 -9.16
N LEU A 281 -0.92 18.78 -9.20
CA LEU A 281 -2.19 18.65 -8.47
C LEU A 281 -2.00 18.55 -6.96
N THR A 282 -0.94 17.89 -6.51
CA THR A 282 -0.59 17.75 -5.08
C THR A 282 0.13 18.97 -4.51
N LYS A 283 0.58 19.90 -5.36
CA LYS A 283 1.20 21.18 -4.98
C LYS A 283 2.39 21.04 -4.02
N GLY A 284 3.12 19.92 -4.11
CA GLY A 284 4.28 19.64 -3.26
C GLY A 284 3.96 19.40 -1.78
N LYS A 285 2.69 19.14 -1.42
CA LYS A 285 2.27 18.88 -0.02
C LYS A 285 2.63 17.49 0.49
N VAL A 286 2.98 16.57 -0.40
CA VAL A 286 3.26 15.15 -0.18
C VAL A 286 4.45 14.73 -1.04
N ALA A 287 5.18 13.70 -0.60
CA ALA A 287 6.14 13.04 -1.48
C ALA A 287 5.38 12.15 -2.48
N LEU A 288 5.93 11.99 -3.68
CA LEU A 288 5.40 11.06 -4.68
C LEU A 288 6.26 9.82 -4.75
N MET A 289 5.61 8.66 -4.86
CA MET A 289 6.25 7.37 -5.08
C MET A 289 5.65 6.71 -6.33
N GLY A 290 6.49 6.09 -7.16
CA GLY A 290 6.05 5.45 -8.39
C GLY A 290 6.83 5.93 -9.62
N ASN A 291 6.31 5.79 -10.83
CA ASN A 291 5.11 5.00 -11.15
C ASN A 291 5.31 4.13 -12.37
N LEU A 292 6.46 3.43 -12.46
CA LEU A 292 6.75 2.54 -13.58
C LEU A 292 5.62 1.53 -13.78
N ASP A 293 5.17 1.38 -15.02
CA ASP A 293 4.13 0.43 -15.37
C ASP A 293 4.54 -1.02 -15.04
N PRO A 294 3.82 -1.71 -14.13
CA PRO A 294 4.19 -3.08 -13.74
C PRO A 294 4.13 -4.08 -14.89
N THR A 295 3.26 -3.85 -15.89
CA THR A 295 3.02 -4.81 -16.97
C THR A 295 3.84 -4.48 -18.21
N GLU A 296 3.70 -3.28 -18.76
CA GLU A 296 4.29 -2.90 -20.03
C GLU A 296 5.76 -2.52 -19.92
N VAL A 297 6.20 -2.02 -18.77
CA VAL A 297 7.60 -1.63 -18.53
C VAL A 297 8.35 -2.71 -17.75
N LEU A 298 7.85 -3.13 -16.59
CA LEU A 298 8.59 -4.05 -15.72
C LEU A 298 8.48 -5.52 -16.16
N PHE A 299 7.30 -6.00 -16.55
CA PHE A 299 7.12 -7.40 -16.96
C PHE A 299 7.47 -7.65 -18.43
N ARG A 300 6.81 -6.95 -19.36
CA ARG A 300 6.95 -7.15 -20.82
C ARG A 300 8.10 -6.36 -21.45
N GLY A 301 8.64 -5.39 -20.70
CA GLY A 301 9.76 -4.57 -21.17
C GLY A 301 11.11 -5.30 -21.07
N ASN A 302 12.16 -4.51 -21.22
CA ASN A 302 13.55 -4.96 -21.10
C ASN A 302 14.36 -3.92 -20.30
N PRO A 303 15.60 -4.22 -19.91
CA PRO A 303 16.40 -3.33 -19.07
C PRO A 303 16.58 -1.92 -19.63
N GLU A 304 16.68 -1.76 -20.96
CA GLU A 304 16.83 -0.45 -21.61
C GLU A 304 15.55 0.38 -21.48
N LYS A 305 14.38 -0.23 -21.77
CA LYS A 305 13.07 0.40 -21.60
C LYS A 305 12.83 0.82 -20.16
N VAL A 306 13.21 -0.02 -19.19
CA VAL A 306 13.07 0.27 -17.76
C VAL A 306 13.95 1.45 -17.34
N ARG A 307 15.22 1.49 -17.76
CA ARG A 307 16.10 2.63 -17.46
C ARG A 307 15.55 3.93 -18.07
N ALA A 308 15.11 3.89 -19.32
CA ALA A 308 14.53 5.06 -19.98
C ALA A 308 13.27 5.56 -19.26
N ALA A 309 12.35 4.66 -18.89
CA ALA A 309 11.14 5.01 -18.13
C ALA A 309 11.47 5.56 -16.73
N SER A 310 12.46 4.99 -16.05
CA SER A 310 12.94 5.46 -14.74
C SER A 310 13.46 6.89 -14.81
N VAL A 311 14.32 7.18 -15.79
CA VAL A 311 14.85 8.53 -16.03
C VAL A 311 13.74 9.52 -16.41
N ALA A 312 12.75 9.08 -17.19
CA ALA A 312 11.61 9.91 -17.54
C ALA A 312 10.77 10.28 -16.29
N CYS A 313 10.50 9.33 -15.40
CA CYS A 313 9.79 9.57 -14.15
C CYS A 313 10.52 10.60 -13.27
N MET A 314 11.83 10.42 -13.07
CA MET A 314 12.66 11.33 -12.25
C MET A 314 12.69 12.75 -12.83
N ARG A 315 12.75 12.89 -14.17
CA ARG A 315 12.70 14.20 -14.84
C ARG A 315 11.33 14.86 -14.74
N ALA A 316 10.24 14.10 -14.88
CA ALA A 316 8.87 14.63 -14.86
C ALA A 316 8.53 15.32 -13.53
N VAL A 317 9.15 14.87 -12.44
CA VAL A 317 8.95 15.40 -11.09
C VAL A 317 10.09 16.27 -10.59
N GLU A 318 11.10 16.59 -11.43
CA GLU A 318 12.32 17.31 -11.01
C GLU A 318 12.89 16.72 -9.71
N ALA A 319 13.14 15.41 -9.72
CA ALA A 319 13.48 14.62 -8.54
C ALA A 319 14.71 15.15 -7.78
N GLU A 320 15.57 15.94 -8.42
CA GLU A 320 16.67 16.68 -7.81
C GLU A 320 16.22 17.63 -6.67
N LYS A 321 14.96 18.06 -6.68
CA LYS A 321 14.38 18.93 -5.66
C LYS A 321 13.88 18.18 -4.42
N GLY A 322 14.06 16.86 -4.36
CA GLY A 322 13.54 16.01 -3.28
C GLY A 322 12.05 15.70 -3.43
N GLY A 323 11.52 14.90 -2.50
CA GLY A 323 10.10 14.55 -2.49
C GLY A 323 9.68 13.48 -3.50
N PHE A 324 10.63 12.71 -4.04
CA PHE A 324 10.34 11.63 -4.99
C PHE A 324 11.06 10.33 -4.64
N ILE A 325 10.33 9.23 -4.76
CA ILE A 325 10.84 7.85 -4.61
C ILE A 325 10.49 7.08 -5.88
N LEU A 326 11.48 6.48 -6.54
CA LEU A 326 11.22 5.70 -7.74
C LEU A 326 10.58 4.36 -7.36
N GLY A 327 9.35 4.14 -7.81
CA GLY A 327 8.57 2.94 -7.52
C GLY A 327 7.91 2.34 -8.76
N SER A 328 7.31 1.17 -8.59
CA SER A 328 6.31 0.67 -9.55
C SER A 328 4.97 1.36 -9.29
N GLY A 329 4.12 1.49 -10.31
CA GLY A 329 2.80 2.11 -10.15
C GLY A 329 1.82 1.25 -9.33
N CYS A 330 2.04 -0.06 -9.29
CA CYS A 330 1.31 -1.01 -8.46
C CYS A 330 2.23 -2.20 -8.16
N GLU A 331 1.70 -3.27 -7.59
CA GLU A 331 2.42 -4.52 -7.33
C GLU A 331 3.09 -5.05 -8.60
N VAL A 332 4.37 -5.39 -8.48
CA VAL A 332 5.16 -5.99 -9.56
C VAL A 332 4.61 -7.37 -9.88
N VAL A 333 4.40 -7.63 -11.18
CA VAL A 333 3.98 -8.95 -11.68
C VAL A 333 5.01 -10.00 -11.23
N MET A 334 4.55 -11.11 -10.63
CA MET A 334 5.42 -12.15 -10.07
C MET A 334 6.44 -12.70 -11.07
N GLN A 335 6.08 -12.76 -12.35
CA GLN A 335 6.90 -13.27 -13.44
C GLN A 335 7.80 -12.20 -14.08
N SER A 336 7.87 -10.99 -13.51
CA SER A 336 8.75 -9.93 -14.02
C SER A 336 10.21 -10.40 -14.08
N PRO A 337 10.95 -10.14 -15.17
CA PRO A 337 12.36 -10.49 -15.23
C PRO A 337 13.18 -9.75 -14.16
N LEU A 338 14.07 -10.46 -13.46
CA LEU A 338 14.88 -9.89 -12.39
C LEU A 338 15.77 -8.74 -12.89
N GLU A 339 16.29 -8.86 -14.11
CA GLU A 339 17.09 -7.84 -14.79
C GLU A 339 16.35 -6.53 -15.02
N ASN A 340 15.02 -6.57 -15.18
CA ASN A 340 14.20 -5.37 -15.32
C ASN A 340 14.14 -4.62 -13.99
N LEU A 341 13.93 -5.32 -12.88
CA LEU A 341 13.93 -4.71 -11.54
C LEU A 341 15.31 -4.20 -11.15
N LYS A 342 16.39 -4.93 -11.49
CA LYS A 342 17.76 -4.43 -11.32
C LYS A 342 17.98 -3.13 -12.09
N ALA A 343 17.53 -3.07 -13.34
CA ALA A 343 17.66 -1.89 -14.17
C ALA A 343 16.93 -0.66 -13.58
N MET A 344 15.77 -0.86 -12.93
CA MET A 344 15.06 0.20 -12.21
C MET A 344 15.87 0.72 -11.01
N VAL A 345 16.39 -0.19 -10.17
CA VAL A 345 17.19 0.18 -8.99
C VAL A 345 18.48 0.89 -9.40
N GLU A 346 19.20 0.34 -10.39
CA GLU A 346 20.40 0.94 -10.97
C GLU A 346 20.13 2.35 -11.51
N ALA A 347 19.01 2.55 -12.20
CA ALA A 347 18.65 3.86 -12.75
C ALA A 347 18.40 4.90 -11.66
N ALA A 348 17.67 4.55 -10.60
CA ALA A 348 17.47 5.44 -9.45
C ALA A 348 18.80 5.79 -8.77
N HIS A 349 19.64 4.78 -8.55
CA HIS A 349 20.90 4.94 -7.82
C HIS A 349 21.98 5.68 -8.60
N ALA A 350 21.91 5.67 -9.93
CA ALA A 350 22.81 6.44 -10.80
C ALA A 350 22.35 7.89 -10.98
N TYR A 351 21.12 8.23 -10.59
CA TYR A 351 20.60 9.59 -10.67
C TYR A 351 20.98 10.37 -9.41
N ILE A 352 21.82 11.39 -9.59
CA ILE A 352 22.29 12.25 -8.51
C ILE A 352 21.44 13.53 -8.49
N PRO A 353 20.69 13.78 -7.42
CA PRO A 353 19.96 15.03 -7.15
C PRO A 353 20.86 16.27 -7.17
#